data_AF-A0A5S3NZC6-F1
#
_entry.id   AF-A0A5S3NZC6-F1
#
_cell.length_a   1.000
_cell.length_b   1.000
_cell.length_c   1.000
_cell.angle_alpha   90.00
_cell.angle_beta   90.00
_cell.angle_gamma   90.00
#
_symmetry.space_group_name_H-M   'P 1'
#
loop_
_entity.id
_entity.type
_entity.pdbx_description
1 polymer ?
#
loop_
_entity_poly.entity_id
_entity_poly.type
_entity_poly.pdbx_seq_one_letter_code
_entity_poly.pdbx_strand_id
1 'polypeptide(L)' 'DRREMGRWLNNRAEKSYLPFRRREPAMLRFRQMKSLQKFASVHANVHNHFNSQRHLLDRQTYKTSRSAALAEWQNLMG' A
#
# COMPACT_ATOMS: atom_id res chain seq x y z
N ASP A 1 40.02 15.78 0.92
CA ASP A 1 38.60 16.17 1.07
C ASP A 1 37.65 15.23 0.34
N ARG A 2 37.39 14.06 0.94
CA ARG A 2 36.43 13.07 0.42
C ARG A 2 35.06 13.41 1.01
N ARG A 3 34.19 14.01 0.20
CA ARG A 3 32.82 14.35 0.56
C ARG A 3 32.10 13.10 1.08
N GLU A 4 31.64 13.16 2.33
CA GLU A 4 30.95 12.10 3.02
C GLU A 4 29.73 11.63 2.22
N MET A 5 29.67 10.33 1.93
CA MET A 5 28.55 9.66 1.26
C MET A 5 27.33 9.48 2.21
N GLY A 6 27.05 10.45 3.09
CA GLY A 6 25.90 10.41 4.00
C GLY A 6 24.53 10.50 3.30
N ARG A 7 24.49 11.02 2.07
CA ARG A 7 23.24 11.19 1.29
C ARG A 7 22.55 9.88 0.91
N TRP A 8 23.26 8.75 0.86
CA TRP A 8 22.68 7.46 0.43
C TRP A 8 22.19 6.59 1.58
N LEU A 9 22.59 6.87 2.82
CA LEU A 9 22.10 6.15 4.01
C LEU A 9 20.66 6.54 4.35
N ASN A 10 20.31 7.82 4.20
CA ASN A 10 18.96 8.32 4.48
C ASN A 10 17.92 7.90 3.45
N ASN A 11 18.33 7.58 2.21
CA ASN A 11 17.42 7.17 1.14
C ASN A 11 16.56 5.94 1.53
N ARG A 12 17.03 5.06 2.43
CA ARG A 12 16.28 3.87 2.87
C ARG A 12 15.21 4.21 3.92
N ALA A 13 15.55 5.03 4.91
CA ALA A 13 14.62 5.52 5.93
C ALA A 13 13.60 6.51 5.33
N GLU A 14 14.03 7.33 4.37
CA GLU A 14 13.15 8.23 3.62
C GLU A 14 12.22 7.45 2.68
N LYS A 15 12.72 6.43 1.96
CA LYS A 15 11.88 5.62 1.06
C LYS A 15 10.87 4.74 1.78
N SER A 16 11.15 4.26 3.00
CA SER A 16 10.20 3.44 3.76
C SER A 16 8.95 4.24 4.18
N TYR A 17 9.09 5.56 4.34
CA TYR A 17 7.99 6.46 4.67
C TYR A 17 7.17 6.91 3.44
N LEU A 18 7.68 6.82 2.21
CA LEU A 18 6.95 7.27 1.02
C LEU A 18 5.55 6.63 0.84
N PRO A 19 5.35 5.32 1.07
CA PRO A 19 4.01 4.72 1.06
C PRO A 19 3.11 5.27 2.16
N PHE A 20 3.68 5.60 3.33
CA PHE A 20 2.97 6.20 4.44
C PHE A 20 2.57 7.65 4.14
N ARG A 21 3.50 8.48 3.62
CA ARG A 21 3.23 9.85 3.16
C ARG A 21 2.04 9.94 2.22
N ARG A 22 1.94 9.02 1.25
CA ARG A 22 0.85 9.04 0.26
C ARG A 22 -0.53 8.79 0.89
N ARG A 23 -0.56 8.14 2.05
CA ARG A 23 -1.79 7.72 2.76
C ARG A 23 -2.13 8.66 3.92
N GLU A 24 -1.13 9.34 4.46
CA GLU A 24 -1.23 10.30 5.56
C GLU A 24 -2.35 11.33 5.34
N PRO A 25 -2.53 11.97 4.16
CA PRO A 25 -3.66 12.89 3.94
C PRO A 25 -5.03 12.21 4.04
N ALA A 26 -5.17 10.96 3.59
CA ALA A 26 -6.43 10.22 3.72
C ALA A 26 -6.68 9.82 5.18
N MET A 27 -5.61 9.44 5.89
CA MET A 27 -5.63 9.10 7.31
C MET A 27 -6.04 10.31 8.19
N LEU A 28 -5.60 11.52 7.83
CA LEU A 28 -5.95 12.77 8.54
C LEU A 28 -7.43 13.15 8.41
N ARG A 29 -8.17 12.59 7.44
CA ARG A 29 -9.60 12.87 7.24
C ARG A 29 -10.51 12.06 8.15
N PHE A 30 -9.98 11.08 8.89
CA PHE A 30 -10.77 10.31 9.85
C PHE A 30 -11.07 11.15 11.09
N ARG A 31 -12.36 11.27 11.42
CA ARG A 31 -12.82 12.02 12.62
C ARG A 31 -12.45 11.33 13.94
N GLN A 32 -12.26 10.01 13.95
CA GLN A 32 -11.99 9.23 15.16
C GLN A 32 -10.73 8.39 15.03
N MET A 33 -9.86 8.45 16.04
CA MET A 33 -8.61 7.67 16.11
C MET A 33 -8.85 6.16 15.96
N LYS A 34 -9.93 5.64 16.57
CA LYS A 34 -10.30 4.20 16.50
C LYS A 34 -10.60 3.75 15.07
N SER A 35 -11.25 4.59 14.26
CA SER A 35 -11.53 4.28 12.85
C SER A 35 -10.27 4.31 11.99
N LEU A 36 -9.38 5.27 12.25
CA LEU A 36 -8.06 5.33 11.61
C LEU A 36 -7.23 4.08 11.93
N GLN A 37 -7.19 3.65 13.19
CA GLN A 37 -6.43 2.47 13.59
C GLN A 37 -6.92 1.20 12.89
N LYS A 38 -8.25 1.01 12.81
CA LYS A 38 -8.86 -0.10 12.07
C LYS A 38 -8.52 -0.05 10.57
N PHE A 39 -8.54 1.13 9.97
CA PHE A 39 -8.14 1.30 8.57
C PHE A 39 -6.66 0.98 8.36
N ALA A 40 -5.79 1.54 9.20
CA ALA A 40 -4.34 1.39 9.09
C ALA A 40 -3.88 -0.06 9.23
N SER A 41 -4.53 -0.85 10.10
CA SER A 41 -4.17 -2.26 10.32
C SER A 41 -4.46 -3.16 9.12
N VAL A 42 -5.47 -2.86 8.30
CA VAL A 42 -5.89 -3.72 7.18
C VAL A 42 -5.48 -3.18 5.81
N HIS A 43 -5.27 -1.87 5.67
CA HIS A 43 -5.09 -1.21 4.37
C HIS A 43 -3.94 -1.80 3.54
N ALA A 44 -2.80 -2.10 4.15
CA ALA A 44 -1.65 -2.65 3.44
C ALA A 44 -1.97 -4.03 2.83
N ASN A 45 -2.63 -4.90 3.59
CA ASN A 45 -3.00 -6.24 3.14
C ASN A 45 -4.01 -6.17 1.99
N VAL A 46 -5.06 -5.34 2.13
CA VAL A 46 -6.05 -5.13 1.06
C VAL A 46 -5.38 -4.60 -0.20
N HIS A 47 -4.54 -3.56 -0.07
CA HIS A 47 -3.84 -2.98 -1.22
C HIS A 47 -2.95 -4.00 -1.95
N ASN A 48 -2.20 -4.80 -1.19
CA ASN A 48 -1.31 -5.81 -1.75
C ASN A 48 -2.08 -6.95 -2.43
N HIS A 49 -3.18 -7.41 -1.85
CA HIS A 49 -4.02 -8.46 -2.43
C HIS A 49 -4.57 -8.05 -3.81
N PHE A 50 -5.10 -6.82 -3.94
CA PHE A 50 -5.65 -6.32 -5.21
C PHE A 50 -4.61 -5.84 -6.24
N ASN A 51 -3.38 -5.55 -5.82
CA ASN A 51 -2.31 -5.07 -6.70
C ASN A 51 -1.16 -6.07 -6.84
N SER A 52 -1.39 -7.33 -6.47
CA SER A 52 -0.38 -8.39 -6.53
C SER A 52 0.19 -8.51 -7.95
N GLN A 53 1.52 -8.60 -8.05
CA GLN A 53 2.26 -8.85 -9.30
C GLN A 53 1.94 -7.90 -10.47
N ARG A 54 1.36 -6.71 -10.21
CA ARG A 54 0.94 -5.75 -11.25
C ARG A 54 2.02 -5.38 -12.27
N HIS A 55 3.29 -5.39 -11.86
CA HIS A 55 4.43 -5.03 -12.70
C HIS A 55 5.09 -6.24 -13.37
N LEU A 56 4.65 -7.47 -13.05
CA LEU A 56 5.19 -8.72 -13.59
C LEU A 56 4.22 -9.39 -14.58
N LEU A 57 2.92 -9.09 -14.47
CA LEU A 57 1.87 -9.68 -15.30
C LEU A 57 1.45 -8.74 -16.41
N ASP A 58 1.07 -9.31 -17.56
CA ASP A 58 0.38 -8.57 -18.60
C ASP A 58 -0.95 -8.00 -18.07
N ARG A 59 -1.40 -6.91 -18.69
CA ARG A 59 -2.61 -6.18 -18.31
C ARG A 59 -3.84 -7.08 -18.29
N GLN A 60 -3.96 -8.03 -19.21
CA GLN A 60 -5.13 -8.90 -19.27
C GLN A 60 -5.13 -9.89 -18.10
N THR A 61 -4.00 -10.53 -17.83
CA THR A 61 -3.83 -11.45 -16.69
C THR A 61 -4.07 -10.73 -15.37
N TYR A 62 -3.52 -9.52 -15.20
CA TYR A 62 -3.76 -8.70 -14.02
C TYR A 62 -5.24 -8.38 -13.81
N LYS A 63 -5.99 -8.08 -14.88
CA LYS A 63 -7.44 -7.85 -14.78
C LYS A 63 -8.17 -9.10 -14.30
N THR A 64 -7.84 -10.27 -14.83
CA THR A 64 -8.45 -11.54 -14.41
C THR A 64 -8.18 -11.83 -12.94
N SER A 65 -6.91 -11.72 -12.49
CA SER A 65 -6.55 -11.91 -11.09
C SER A 65 -7.26 -10.91 -10.17
N ARG A 66 -7.39 -9.65 -10.59
CA ARG A 66 -8.10 -8.62 -9.82
C ARG A 66 -9.61 -8.89 -9.73
N SER A 67 -10.22 -9.42 -10.77
CA SER A 67 -11.63 -9.84 -10.75
C SER A 67 -11.84 -11.06 -9.83
N ALA A 68 -10.91 -12.03 -9.84
CA ALA A 68 -10.95 -13.17 -8.94
C ALA A 68 -10.84 -12.74 -7.46
N ALA A 69 -9.87 -11.88 -7.15
CA ALA A 69 -9.73 -11.28 -5.82
C ALA A 69 -10.99 -10.54 -5.35
N LEU A 70 -11.71 -9.86 -6.27
CA LEU A 70 -12.96 -9.20 -5.94
C LEU A 70 -14.09 -10.19 -5.63
N ALA A 71 -14.19 -11.29 -6.39
CA ALA A 71 -15.17 -12.34 -6.15
C ALA A 71 -14.93 -13.02 -4.79
N GLU A 72 -13.67 -13.34 -4.46
CA GLU A 72 -13.28 -13.84 -3.13
C GLU A 72 -13.68 -12.87 -2.03
N TRP A 73 -13.41 -11.57 -2.20
CA TRP A 73 -13.80 -10.55 -1.24
C TRP A 73 -15.32 -10.47 -1.04
N GLN A 74 -16.10 -10.55 -2.12
CA GLN A 74 -17.55 -10.55 -2.04
C GLN A 74 -18.09 -11.78 -1.30
N ASN A 75 -17.50 -12.96 -1.51
CA ASN A 75 -17.86 -14.18 -0.78
C ASN A 75 -17.57 -14.09 0.72
N LEU A 76 -16.53 -13.37 1.13
CA LEU A 76 -16.18 -13.17 2.54
C LEU A 76 -17.08 -12.13 3.25
N MET A 77 -17.70 -11.24 2.49
CA MET A 77 -18.53 -10.15 3.00
C MET A 77 -20.03 -10.45 2.93
N GLY A 78 -20.44 -11.46 2.16
CA GLY A 78 -21.80 -11.99 2.09
C GLY A 78 -22.10 -12.92 3.28
#